data_AF-A0AA35I785-F1
#
_entry.id   AF-A0AA35I785-F1
#
_cell.length_a   1.000
_cell.length_b   1.000
_cell.length_c   1.000
_cell.angle_alpha   90.00
_cell.angle_beta   90.00
_cell.angle_gamma   90.00
#
_symmetry.space_group_name_H-M   'P 1'
#
loop_
_entity.id
_entity.type
_entity.pdbx_description
1 polymer ?
#
loop_
_entity_poly.entity_id
_entity_poly.type
_entity_poly.pdbx_seq_one_letter_code
_entity_poly.pdbx_strand_id
1 'polypeptide(L)'
;MDPVLPSGSVVAINTQILDGDDGRMYAVAHRGQLRVKLLHSLPDYGTRLRSYNRADHPDEDYPLVEALDGKLKILGRVFWYTATI
;
A
#
# COMPACT_ATOMS: atom_id res chain seq x y z
N MET A 1 -3.61 -8.25 5.46
CA MET A 1 -2.13 -8.16 5.40
C MET A 1 -1.47 -9.21 6.29
N ASP A 2 -2.27 -10.14 6.81
CA ASP A 2 -1.82 -11.30 7.55
C ASP A 2 -0.92 -12.22 6.71
N PRO A 3 -0.03 -12.99 7.36
CA PRO A 3 0.30 -12.90 8.79
C PRO A 3 1.31 -11.80 9.12
N VAL A 4 1.85 -11.11 8.13
CA VAL A 4 2.97 -10.15 8.31
C VAL A 4 2.54 -8.91 9.08
N LEU A 5 1.34 -8.40 8.80
CA LEU A 5 0.74 -7.32 9.56
C LEU A 5 -0.65 -7.75 10.05
N PRO A 6 -0.71 -8.39 11.23
CA PRO A 6 -1.97 -8.82 11.82
C PRO A 6 -2.93 -7.69 12.13
N SER A 7 -4.21 -8.02 12.26
CA SER A 7 -5.21 -7.09 12.78
C SER A 7 -4.77 -6.51 14.15
N GLY A 8 -4.97 -5.21 14.35
CA GLY A 8 -4.54 -4.51 15.57
C GLY A 8 -3.09 -4.07 15.60
N SER A 9 -2.29 -4.38 14.58
CA SER A 9 -0.91 -3.89 14.46
C SER A 9 -0.83 -2.37 14.32
N VAL A 10 0.27 -1.79 14.80
CA VAL A 10 0.59 -0.37 14.63
C VAL A 10 1.74 -0.24 13.64
N VAL A 11 1.63 0.70 12.70
CA VAL A 11 2.66 0.97 11.69
C VAL A 11 3.23 2.37 11.87
N ALA A 12 4.54 2.51 11.66
CA ALA A 12 5.19 3.80 11.50
C ALA A 12 5.46 4.06 10.02
N ILE A 13 5.08 5.26 9.55
CA ILE A 13 5.22 5.66 8.15
C ILE A 13 6.16 6.86 8.01
N ASN A 14 6.99 6.83 6.97
CA ASN A 14 7.73 7.98 6.50
C ASN A 14 6.96 8.67 5.38
N THR A 15 6.52 9.90 5.61
CA THR A 15 5.74 10.71 4.65
C THR A 15 6.63 11.49 3.68
N GLN A 16 7.94 11.60 3.95
CA GLN A 16 8.91 12.28 3.11
C GLN A 16 9.48 11.32 2.06
N ILE A 17 8.61 10.77 1.22
CA ILE A 17 9.00 9.87 0.14
C ILE A 17 9.35 10.72 -1.08
N LEU A 18 10.60 10.62 -1.53
CA LEU A 18 11.06 11.29 -2.76
C LEU A 18 10.92 10.35 -3.97
N ASP A 19 11.24 9.07 -3.79
CA ASP A 19 11.11 8.03 -4.80
C ASP A 19 10.40 6.80 -4.23
N GLY A 20 9.45 6.27 -4.99
CA GLY A 20 8.69 5.08 -4.63
C GLY A 20 9.48 3.80 -4.92
N ASP A 21 10.01 3.16 -3.87
CA ASP A 21 10.60 1.83 -3.99
C ASP A 21 9.54 0.78 -4.31
N ASP A 22 9.73 0.08 -5.43
CA ASP A 22 8.88 -1.02 -5.85
C ASP A 22 8.86 -2.17 -4.83
N GLY A 23 7.68 -2.73 -4.58
CA GLY A 23 7.48 -3.88 -3.70
C GLY A 23 7.62 -3.59 -2.21
N ARG A 24 7.67 -2.31 -1.80
CA ARG A 24 7.64 -1.93 -0.38
C ARG A 24 6.21 -1.74 0.13
N MET A 25 6.05 -1.75 1.45
CA MET A 25 4.78 -1.46 2.10
C MET A 25 4.56 0.05 2.18
N TYR A 26 3.36 0.48 1.81
CA TYR A 26 2.93 1.86 1.90
C TYR A 26 1.59 1.96 2.59
N ALA A 27 1.41 3.04 3.35
CA ALA A 27 0.10 3.51 3.72
C ALA A 27 -0.48 4.30 2.55
N VAL A 28 -1.69 3.95 2.13
CA VAL A 28 -2.39 4.56 1.01
C VAL A 28 -3.80 4.97 1.44
N ALA A 29 -4.23 6.13 0.96
CA ALA A 29 -5.63 6.52 0.97
C ALA A 29 -6.22 6.17 -0.40
N HIS A 30 -7.18 5.25 -0.43
CA HIS A 30 -7.86 4.83 -1.65
C HIS A 30 -9.36 4.98 -1.49
N ARG A 31 -9.99 5.85 -2.28
CA ARG A 31 -11.44 6.12 -2.28
C ARG A 31 -12.01 6.34 -0.87
N GLY A 32 -11.31 7.14 -0.07
CA GLY A 32 -11.70 7.47 1.31
C GLY A 32 -11.31 6.42 2.37
N GLN A 33 -10.69 5.30 1.98
CA GLN A 33 -10.24 4.27 2.92
C GLN A 33 -8.72 4.35 3.13
N LEU A 34 -8.29 4.26 4.39
CA LEU A 34 -6.88 4.08 4.74
C LEU A 34 -6.54 2.59 4.67
N ARG A 35 -5.48 2.25 3.94
CA ARG A 35 -5.06 0.87 3.70
C ARG A 35 -3.54 0.77 3.79
N VAL A 36 -3.04 -0.37 4.23
CA VAL A 36 -1.62 -0.72 4.12
C VAL A 36 -1.48 -1.84 3.09
N LYS A 37 -0.67 -1.62 2.07
CA LYS A 37 -0.50 -2.53 0.93
C LYS A 37 0.95 -2.54 0.46
N LEU A 38 1.37 -3.65 -0.14
CA LEU A 38 2.56 -3.66 -0.98
C LEU A 38 2.24 -2.93 -2.28
N LEU A 39 3.12 -2.01 -2.68
CA LEU A 39 2.91 -1.19 -3.86
C LEU A 39 3.88 -1.66 -4.94
N HIS A 40 3.35 -2.04 -6.09
CA HIS A 40 4.14 -2.43 -7.25
C HIS A 40 3.82 -1.52 -8.44
N SER A 41 4.84 -0.98 -9.09
CA SER A 41 4.75 -0.27 -10.35
C SER A 41 4.50 -1.28 -11.46
N LEU A 42 3.47 -1.02 -12.28
CA LEU A 42 3.21 -1.81 -13.47
C LEU A 42 3.86 -1.15 -14.70
N PRO A 43 4.23 -1.95 -15.72
CA PRO A 43 4.43 -1.42 -17.06
C PRO A 43 3.20 -0.60 -17.45
N ASP A 44 3.37 0.53 -18.13
CA ASP A 44 2.32 1.51 -18.48
C ASP A 44 1.88 2.47 -17.36
N TYR A 45 2.76 2.72 -16.39
CA TYR A 45 2.55 3.72 -15.32
C TYR A 45 1.37 3.42 -14.37
N GLY A 46 0.88 2.17 -14.36
CA GLY A 46 -0.10 1.70 -13.40
C GLY A 46 0.52 1.40 -12.03
N THR A 47 -0.33 1.22 -11.02
CA THR A 47 0.05 0.80 -9.67
C THR A 47 -0.77 -0.42 -9.26
N ARG A 48 -0.09 -1.47 -8.81
CA ARG A 48 -0.69 -2.66 -8.22
C ARG A 48 -0.58 -2.60 -6.70
N LEU A 49 -1.72 -2.70 -6.04
CA LEU A 49 -1.82 -2.89 -4.60
C LEU A 49 -1.93 -4.38 -4.29
N ARG A 50 -0.97 -4.89 -3.53
CA ARG A 50 -0.88 -6.31 -3.17
C ARG A 50 -1.01 -6.51 -1.66
N SER A 51 -1.72 -7.56 -1.29
CA SER A 51 -1.78 -8.08 0.09
C SER A 51 -0.76 -9.20 0.27
N TYR A 52 -0.31 -9.48 1.50
CA TYR A 52 0.44 -10.71 1.79
C TYR A 52 -0.45 -11.95 1.71
N ASN A 53 -1.67 -11.89 2.25
CA ASN A 53 -2.68 -12.94 2.16
C ASN A 53 -3.47 -12.88 0.86
N ARG A 54 -2.81 -13.27 -0.25
CA ARG A 54 -3.37 -13.15 -1.62
C ARG A 54 -4.51 -14.10 -1.93
N ALA A 55 -4.60 -15.23 -1.22
CA ALA A 55 -5.69 -16.18 -1.38
C ALA A 55 -7.05 -15.54 -1.05
N ASP A 56 -7.10 -14.74 0.01
CA ASP A 56 -8.32 -14.07 0.46
C ASP A 56 -8.46 -12.65 -0.09
N HIS A 57 -7.33 -12.01 -0.42
CA HIS A 57 -7.28 -10.64 -0.95
C HIS A 57 -6.39 -10.58 -2.20
N PRO A 58 -6.96 -10.85 -3.39
CA PRO A 58 -6.21 -10.84 -4.63
C PRO A 58 -5.61 -9.47 -4.94
N ASP A 59 -4.65 -9.45 -5.87
CA ASP A 59 -4.00 -8.21 -6.33
C ASP A 59 -5.01 -7.27 -6.98
N GLU A 60 -4.84 -5.97 -6.73
CA GLU A 60 -5.69 -4.92 -7.26
C GLU A 60 -4.85 -3.99 -8.15
N ASP A 61 -5.22 -3.86 -9.43
CA ASP A 61 -4.51 -3.04 -10.40
C ASP A 61 -5.24 -1.74 -10.65
N TYR A 62 -4.52 -0.63 -10.52
CA TYR A 62 -5.06 0.71 -10.71
C TYR A 62 -4.28 1.43 -11.81
N PRO A 63 -4.98 2.01 -12.81
CA PRO A 63 -4.35 2.82 -13.82
C PRO A 63 -3.89 4.16 -13.24
N LEU A 64 -2.91 4.80 -13.89
CA LEU A 64 -2.38 6.11 -13.48
C LEU A 64 -3.46 7.18 -13.27
N VAL A 65 -4.53 7.12 -14.08
CA VAL A 65 -5.65 8.06 -14.00
C VAL A 65 -6.32 8.07 -12.62
N GLU A 66 -6.36 6.96 -11.88
CA GLU A 66 -6.92 6.96 -10.53
C GLU A 66 -6.03 7.71 -9.53
N ALA A 67 -4.71 7.71 -9.73
CA ALA A 67 -3.80 8.54 -8.94
C ALA A 67 -3.95 10.02 -9.30
N LEU A 68 -4.08 10.34 -10.60
CA LEU A 68 -4.28 11.71 -11.09
C LEU A 68 -5.62 12.32 -10.61
N ASP A 69 -6.67 11.52 -10.57
CA ASP A 69 -7.99 11.90 -10.04
C ASP A 69 -8.01 12.03 -8.50
N GLY A 70 -6.88 11.76 -7.83
CA GLY A 70 -6.78 11.76 -6.37
C GLY A 70 -7.53 10.63 -5.67
N LYS A 71 -8.01 9.63 -6.42
CA LYS A 71 -8.71 8.45 -5.87
C LYS A 71 -7.75 7.51 -5.18
N LEU A 72 -6.48 7.48 -5.60
CA LEU A 72 -5.40 6.74 -4.96
C LEU A 72 -4.25 7.69 -4.59
N LYS A 73 -3.99 7.84 -3.29
CA LYS A 73 -2.91 8.67 -2.77
C LYS A 73 -1.99 7.85 -1.88
N ILE A 74 -0.69 7.89 -2.17
CA ILE A 74 0.34 7.33 -1.28
C ILE A 74 0.57 8.33 -0.14
N LEU A 75 0.44 7.88 1.10
CA LEU A 75 0.59 8.71 2.30
C LEU A 75 2.01 8.65 2.86
N GLY A 76 2.66 7.49 2.78
CA GLY A 76 3.95 7.25 3.41
C GLY A 76 4.44 5.82 3.22
N ARG A 77 5.77 5.62 3.23
CA ARG A 77 6.39 4.30 3.21
C ARG A 77 6.40 3.74 4.63
N VAL A 78 5.88 2.54 4.82
CA VAL A 78 6.00 1.83 6.10
C VAL A 78 7.46 1.39 6.24
N PHE A 79 8.13 1.84 7.28
CA PHE A 79 9.51 1.43 7.59
C PHE A 79 9.61 0.55 8.84
N TRP A 80 8.55 0.53 9.65
CA TRP A 80 8.48 -0.27 10.86
C TRP A 80 7.02 -0.58 11.21
N TYR A 81 6.80 -1.70 11.90
CA TYR A 81 5.52 -2.05 12.48
C TYR A 81 5.73 -2.85 13.77
N THR A 82 4.71 -2.84 14.63
CA THR A 82 4.57 -3.74 15.78
C THR A 82 3.27 -4.51 15.65
N ALA A 83 3.32 -5.81 15.94
CA ALA A 83 2.16 -6.67 15.99
C ALA A 83 1.87 -6.99 17.46
N THR A 84 0.62 -6.76 17.88
CA THR A 84 0.12 -7.31 19.13
C THR A 84 -0.47 -8.67 18.76
N ILE A 85 0.23 -9.73 19.13
CA ILE A 85 -0.17 -11.12 18.93
C ILE A 85 -0.94 -11.61 20.15
#